data_AF-A0AAW1IVT6-F1
#
_entry.id   AF-A0AAW1IVT6-F1
#
_cell.length_a   1.000
_cell.length_b   1.000
_cell.length_c   1.000
_cell.angle_alpha   90.00
_cell.angle_beta   90.00
_cell.angle_gamma   90.00
#
_symmetry.space_group_name_H-M   'P 1'
#
loop_
_entity.id
_entity.type
_entity.pdbx_description
1 polymer ?
#
loop_
_entity_poly.entity_id
_entity_poly.type
_entity_poly.pdbx_seq_one_letter_code
_entity_poly.pdbx_strand_id
1 'polypeptide(L)'
;MCNYLLLLLGIGFIFHEVDLAPDFYWRHYNHGDVPYDALEAHPGLYIGQAHFSTGLLPASIYHYRNSAVAMLGPRVNVTKHLKELKELKNKDRKY
;
A
#
# COMPACT_ATOMS: atom_id res chain seq x y z
N MET A 1 -29.47 4.82 47.31
CA MET A 1 -28.45 5.73 46.79
C MET A 1 -27.72 5.01 45.66
N CYS A 2 -27.81 5.60 44.47
CA CYS A 2 -27.59 4.93 43.19
C CYS A 2 -26.12 5.01 42.79
N ASN A 3 -25.46 3.86 42.61
CA ASN A 3 -24.04 3.77 42.30
C ASN A 3 -23.83 3.78 40.78
N TYR A 4 -24.10 4.92 40.15
CA TYR A 4 -23.92 5.16 38.70
C TYR A 4 -22.45 5.11 38.25
N LEU A 5 -21.50 4.96 39.18
CA LEU A 5 -20.07 5.00 38.90
C LEU A 5 -19.56 3.76 38.13
N LEU A 6 -20.26 2.62 38.22
CA LEU A 6 -19.89 1.39 37.52
C LEU A 6 -20.36 1.33 36.06
N LEU A 7 -21.35 2.16 35.68
CA LEU A 7 -21.88 2.17 34.32
C LEU A 7 -20.99 2.98 33.36
N LEU A 8 -20.22 3.95 33.87
CA LEU A 8 -19.32 4.77 33.05
C LEU A 8 -18.02 4.06 32.66
N LEU A 9 -17.54 3.10 33.46
CA LEU A 9 -16.35 2.30 33.12
C LEU A 9 -16.64 1.22 32.06
N GLY A 10 -17.90 0.81 31.89
CA GLY A 10 -18.31 -0.19 30.89
C GLY A 10 -18.46 0.36 29.47
N ILE A 11 -18.63 1.68 29.31
CA ILE A 11 -18.87 2.31 28.00
C ILE A 11 -17.55 2.79 27.36
N GLY A 12 -16.50 3.05 28.15
CA GLY A 12 -15.20 3.51 27.64
C GLY A 12 -14.37 2.45 26.91
N PHE A 13 -14.72 1.17 27.01
CA PHE A 13 -13.97 0.05 26.40
C PHE A 13 -14.53 -0.42 25.04
N ILE A 14 -15.68 0.08 24.59
CA ILE A 14 -16.35 -0.38 23.37
C ILE A 14 -16.21 0.65 22.25
N PHE A 15 -15.03 1.26 22.11
CA PHE A 15 -14.60 1.90 20.87
C PHE A 15 -13.12 1.60 20.66
N HIS A 16 -12.78 0.31 20.66
CA HIS A 16 -11.64 -0.12 19.88
C HIS A 16 -12.12 -0.10 18.43
N GLU A 17 -12.04 1.06 17.78
CA GLU A 17 -12.05 1.08 16.33
C GLU A 17 -10.85 0.23 15.91
N VAL A 18 -11.12 -1.04 15.58
CA VAL A 18 -10.20 -1.84 14.80
C VAL A 18 -10.17 -1.13 13.46
N ASP A 19 -9.29 -0.14 13.35
CA ASP A 19 -8.97 0.49 12.09
C ASP A 19 -8.35 -0.64 11.25
N LEU A 20 -9.21 -1.33 10.50
CA LEU A 20 -8.83 -2.38 9.58
C LEU A 20 -7.85 -1.74 8.62
N ALA A 21 -6.56 -1.97 8.87
CA ALA A 21 -5.48 -1.50 8.03
C ALA A 21 -5.88 -1.80 6.57
N PRO A 22 -5.77 -0.81 5.67
CA PRO A 22 -6.12 -1.02 4.28
C PRO A 22 -5.43 -2.28 3.76
N ASP A 23 -6.19 -3.18 3.14
CA ASP A 23 -5.63 -4.38 2.54
C ASP A 23 -4.84 -3.96 1.29
N PHE A 24 -3.62 -4.47 1.11
CA PHE A 24 -2.79 -4.13 -0.05
C PHE A 24 -2.48 -5.37 -0.90
N TYR A 25 -2.41 -5.20 -2.22
CA TYR A 25 -2.05 -6.28 -3.14
C TYR A 25 -1.12 -5.79 -4.27
N TRP A 26 -0.32 -6.72 -4.79
CA TRP A 26 0.56 -6.46 -5.94
C TRP A 26 -0.17 -6.69 -7.26
N ARG A 27 -0.14 -5.71 -8.15
CA ARG A 27 -0.61 -5.86 -9.54
C ARG A 27 0.56 -5.77 -10.50
N HIS A 28 0.45 -6.41 -11.67
CA HIS A 28 1.39 -6.16 -12.76
C HIS A 28 1.33 -4.71 -13.22
N TYR A 29 2.48 -4.05 -13.28
CA TYR A 29 2.59 -2.69 -13.81
C TYR A 29 2.60 -2.75 -15.34
N ASN A 30 1.61 -2.10 -15.95
CA ASN A 30 1.55 -1.92 -17.39
C ASN A 30 2.23 -0.58 -17.72
N HIS A 31 3.28 -0.59 -18.54
CA HIS A 31 4.10 0.60 -18.82
C HIS A 31 3.27 1.82 -19.21
N GLY A 32 3.30 2.86 -18.37
CA GLY A 32 2.61 4.12 -18.61
C GLY A 32 1.20 4.20 -18.02
N ASP A 33 0.68 3.09 -17.48
CA ASP A 33 -0.61 3.03 -16.81
C ASP A 33 -0.37 2.94 -15.30
N VAL A 34 -0.54 4.09 -14.62
CA VAL A 34 -0.60 4.13 -13.16
C VAL A 34 -2.05 4.20 -12.75
N PRO A 35 -2.56 3.18 -12.05
CA PRO A 35 -3.92 3.17 -11.59
C PRO A 35 -4.12 4.08 -10.39
N TYR A 36 -5.35 4.58 -10.23
CA TYR A 36 -5.69 5.60 -9.21
C TYR A 36 -5.47 5.13 -7.76
N ASP A 37 -5.38 3.83 -7.54
CA ASP A 37 -5.21 3.17 -6.24
C ASP A 37 -3.74 2.76 -5.97
N ALA A 38 -2.81 3.16 -6.84
CA ALA A 38 -1.38 2.91 -6.64
C ALA A 38 -0.85 3.75 -5.48
N LEU A 39 -0.01 3.12 -4.64
CA LEU A 39 0.57 3.80 -3.49
C LEU A 39 1.73 4.70 -3.92
N GLU A 40 1.51 6.01 -3.82
CA GLU A 40 2.50 7.04 -4.16
C GLU A 40 3.32 7.43 -2.92
N ALA A 41 4.65 7.31 -3.03
CA ALA A 41 5.58 7.69 -1.95
C ALA A 41 6.03 9.16 -2.06
N HIS A 42 6.03 9.70 -3.28
CA HIS A 42 6.36 11.08 -3.61
C HIS A 42 5.73 11.40 -4.98
N PRO A 43 5.37 12.66 -5.31
CA PRO A 43 4.87 13.02 -6.64
C PRO A 43 5.63 12.36 -7.80
N GLY A 44 4.95 11.48 -8.54
CA GLY A 44 5.46 10.71 -9.68
C GLY A 44 6.30 9.48 -9.34
N LEU A 45 6.36 9.08 -8.06
CA LEU A 45 7.13 7.96 -7.52
C LEU A 45 6.23 6.98 -6.76
N TYR A 46 6.13 5.76 -7.26
CA TYR A 46 5.23 4.74 -6.72
C TYR A 46 5.99 3.58 -6.10
N ILE A 47 5.37 2.94 -5.11
CA ILE A 47 5.91 1.74 -4.48
C ILE A 47 5.63 0.53 -5.36
N GLY A 48 6.69 -0.21 -5.69
CA GLY A 48 6.61 -1.38 -6.56
C GLY A 48 7.55 -2.51 -6.17
N GLN A 49 7.55 -3.52 -7.02
CA GLN A 49 8.48 -4.64 -7.02
C GLN A 49 8.97 -4.87 -8.44
N ALA A 50 10.22 -5.31 -8.55
CA ALA A 50 10.83 -5.67 -9.82
C ALA A 50 11.38 -7.10 -9.73
N HIS A 51 11.24 -7.86 -10.81
CA HIS A 51 11.80 -9.19 -10.90
C HIS A 51 13.28 -9.13 -11.30
N PHE A 52 14.15 -9.67 -10.45
CA PHE A 52 15.58 -9.83 -10.68
C PHE A 52 15.96 -11.31 -10.77
N SER A 53 17.19 -11.60 -11.17
CA SER A 53 17.71 -12.98 -11.22
C SER A 53 17.67 -13.69 -9.86
N THR A 54 17.75 -12.93 -8.76
CA THR A 54 17.74 -13.44 -7.39
C THR A 54 16.34 -13.48 -6.76
N GLY A 55 15.29 -13.01 -7.47
CA GLY A 55 13.92 -12.98 -6.97
C GLY A 55 13.23 -11.62 -7.14
N LEU A 56 12.11 -11.45 -6.44
CA LEU A 56 11.36 -10.19 -6.41
C LEU A 56 11.97 -9.24 -5.39
N LEU A 57 12.28 -8.01 -5.83
CA LEU A 57 12.85 -6.97 -4.97
C LEU A 57 11.92 -5.77 -4.90
N PRO A 58 11.85 -5.10 -3.74
CA PRO A 58 11.18 -3.81 -3.64
C PRO A 58 11.86 -2.79 -4.58
N ALA A 59 11.05 -1.99 -5.24
CA ALA A 59 11.50 -1.02 -6.23
C ALA A 59 10.66 0.25 -6.14
N SER A 60 11.23 1.37 -6.57
CA SER A 60 10.50 2.61 -6.79
C SER A 60 10.21 2.77 -8.27
N ILE A 61 8.94 2.91 -8.63
CA ILE A 61 8.49 3.06 -10.02
C ILE A 61 8.39 4.55 -10.37
N TYR A 62 9.09 4.94 -11.43
CA TYR A 62 9.04 6.27 -12.02
C TYR A 62 8.20 6.19 -13.30
N HIS A 63 6.90 6.49 -13.17
CA HIS A 63 5.95 6.39 -14.27
C HIS A 63 6.38 7.20 -15.50
N TYR A 64 6.75 8.47 -15.31
CA TYR A 64 7.16 9.37 -16.40
C TYR A 64 8.39 8.89 -17.20
N ARG A 65 9.15 7.91 -16.68
CA ARG A 65 10.31 7.29 -17.35
C ARG A 65 10.04 5.86 -17.81
N ASN A 66 8.86 5.31 -17.54
CA ASN A 66 8.56 3.89 -17.73
C ASN A 66 9.64 2.96 -17.15
N SER A 67 10.16 3.31 -15.97
CA SER A 67 11.28 2.62 -15.33
C SER A 67 11.05 2.42 -13.85
N ALA A 68 11.56 1.33 -13.29
CA ALA A 68 11.70 1.16 -11.86
C ALA A 68 13.18 1.14 -11.45
N VAL A 69 13.44 1.53 -10.22
CA VAL A 69 14.76 1.47 -9.60
C VAL A 69 14.64 0.58 -8.37
N ALA A 70 15.43 -0.48 -8.32
CA ALA A 70 15.60 -1.27 -7.11
C ALA A 70 17.05 -1.17 -6.62
N MET A 71 17.24 -1.30 -5.31
CA MET A 71 18.57 -1.36 -4.71
C MET A 71 18.89 -2.81 -4.34
N LEU A 72 19.80 -3.41 -5.11
CA LEU A 72 20.48 -4.66 -4.76
C LEU A 72 21.99 -4.43 -4.89
N GLY A 73 22.60 -3.89 -3.84
CA GLY A 73 23.97 -3.38 -3.92
C GLY A 73 24.01 -2.06 -4.70
N PRO A 74 24.66 -1.97 -5.88
CA PRO A 74 24.57 -0.78 -6.73
C PRO A 74 23.14 -0.53 -7.21
N ARG A 75 22.82 0.73 -7.52
CA ARG A 75 21.53 1.13 -8.09
C ARG A 75 21.32 0.43 -9.44
N VAL A 76 20.28 -0.39 -9.57
CA VAL A 76 19.94 -1.05 -10.83
C VAL A 76 18.65 -0.49 -11.40
N ASN A 77 18.70 -0.06 -12.66
CA ASN A 77 17.53 0.36 -13.41
C ASN A 77 16.87 -0.87 -14.05
N VAL A 78 15.57 -1.04 -13.80
CA VAL A 78 14.77 -2.14 -14.36
C VAL A 78 13.63 -1.57 -15.18
N THR A 79 13.48 -2.07 -16.40
CA THR A 79 12.42 -1.63 -17.33
C THR A 79 11.43 -2.74 -17.66
N LYS A 80 11.58 -3.96 -17.12
CA LYS A 80 10.71 -5.11 -17.42
C LYS A 80 10.27 -5.84 -16.14
N HIS A 81 9.14 -6.53 -16.21
CA HIS A 81 8.59 -7.37 -15.12
C HIS A 81 8.40 -6.61 -13.80
N LEU A 82 7.66 -5.51 -13.87
CA LEU A 82 7.36 -4.66 -12.74
C LEU A 82 6.00 -5.01 -12.14
N LYS A 83 5.87 -4.85 -10.84
CA LYS A 83 4.61 -4.91 -10.10
C LYS A 83 4.46 -3.65 -9.26
N GLU A 84 3.26 -3.15 -9.10
CA GLU A 84 2.92 -1.97 -8.31
C GLU A 84 2.03 -2.37 -7.13
N LEU A 85 2.19 -1.68 -6.00
CA LEU A 85 1.38 -1.92 -4.80
C LEU A 85 0.10 -1.09 -4.86
N LYS A 86 -1.02 -1.73 -4.53
CA LYS A 86 -2.35 -1.12 -4.57
C LYS A 86 -3.13 -1.33 -3.31
N GLU A 87 -3.97 -0.36 -2.99
CA GLU A 87 -4.96 -0.48 -1.94
C GLU A 87 -6.22 -1.21 -2.45
N LEU A 88 -6.68 -2.20 -1.68
CA LEU A 88 -7.92 -2.91 -1.91
C LEU A 88 -9.08 -2.07 -1.35
N LYS A 89 -9.81 -1.37 -2.23
CA LYS A 89 -11.05 -0.69 -1.81
C LYS A 89 -12.15 -1.70 -1.55
N ASN A 90 -12.47 -1.93 -0.29
CA ASN A 90 -13.63 -2.74 0.09
C ASN A 90 -14.91 -1.95 -0.21
N LYS A 91 -15.70 -2.40 -1.21
CA LYS A 91 -16.86 -1.68 -1.76
C LYS A 91 -18.07 -1.61 -0.81
N ASP A 92 -18.02 -2.31 0.32
CA ASP A 92 -19.17 -2.53 1.20
C ASP A 92 -19.24 -1.60 2.42
N ARG A 93 -18.33 -0.62 2.56
CA ARG A 93 -18.49 0.43 3.59
C ARG A 93 -19.47 1.51 3.11
N LYS A 94 -20.76 1.20 3.12
CA LYS A 94 -21.82 2.21 3.19
C LYS A 94 -21.98 2.59 4.66
N TYR A 95 -21.46 3.75 5.05
CA TYR A 95 -21.87 4.44 6.27
C TYR A 95 -23.27 5.04 6.08
#